data_AF-K9RX96-F1
#
_entry.id   AF-K9RX96-F1
#
_cell.length_a   1.000
_cell.length_b   1.000
_cell.length_c   1.000
_cell.angle_alpha   90.00
_cell.angle_beta   90.00
_cell.angle_gamma   90.00
#
_symmetry.space_group_name_H-M   'P 1'
#
loop_
_entity.id
_entity.type
_entity.pdbx_description
1 polymer ?
#
loop_
_entity_poly.entity_id
_entity_poly.type
_entity_poly.pdbx_seq_one_letter_code
_entity_poly.pdbx_strand_id
1 'polypeptide(L)' 'MAAAHITTSTTLEGQILELARVAQLAELAVPEEDRPDNITIQPDFEEQTVSLRVTLPIMISGAGGELTIEADEYLP' A
#
# COMPACT_ATOMS: atom_id res chain seq x y z
N MET A 1 -6.64 -11.19 -7.42
CA MET A 1 -7.78 -10.23 -7.26
C MET A 1 -8.28 -10.18 -5.82
N ALA A 2 -7.56 -9.49 -4.93
CA ALA A 2 -8.01 -9.23 -3.57
C ALA A 2 -9.26 -8.32 -3.58
N ALA A 3 -10.17 -8.51 -2.62
CA ALA A 3 -11.35 -7.65 -2.47
C ALA A 3 -10.93 -6.22 -2.07
N ALA A 4 -11.67 -5.22 -2.55
CA ALA A 4 -11.44 -3.82 -2.17
C ALA A 4 -11.54 -3.65 -0.65
N HIS A 5 -10.53 -3.05 -0.03
CA HIS A 5 -10.52 -2.76 1.41
C HIS A 5 -11.31 -1.49 1.69
N ILE A 6 -12.29 -1.56 2.61
CA ILE A 6 -13.04 -0.41 3.07
C ILE A 6 -12.39 0.10 4.36
N THR A 7 -11.81 1.29 4.29
CA THR A 7 -11.18 1.95 5.43
C THR A 7 -12.23 2.48 6.42
N THR A 8 -11.90 2.46 7.70
CA THR A 8 -12.78 2.93 8.79
C THR A 8 -12.51 4.37 9.22
N SER A 9 -11.31 4.89 8.96
CA SER A 9 -10.94 6.29 9.21
C SER A 9 -11.71 7.27 8.35
N THR A 10 -12.02 8.43 8.94
CA THR A 10 -12.62 9.58 8.25
C THR A 10 -11.59 10.58 7.74
N THR A 11 -10.32 10.44 8.12
CA THR A 11 -9.20 11.27 7.63
C THR A 11 -8.45 10.53 6.53
N LEU A 12 -8.02 11.27 5.49
CA LEU A 12 -7.28 10.69 4.37
C LEU A 12 -5.98 10.02 4.85
N GLU A 13 -5.29 10.65 5.78
CA GLU A 13 -4.05 10.15 6.39
C GLU A 13 -4.30 8.83 7.13
N GLY A 14 -5.40 8.74 7.88
CA GLY A 14 -5.77 7.51 8.58
C GLY A 14 -6.21 6.41 7.62
N GLN A 15 -6.89 6.76 6.51
CA GLN A 15 -7.24 5.81 5.46
C GLN A 15 -5.99 5.23 4.78
N ILE A 16 -4.99 6.08 4.48
CA ILE A 16 -3.71 5.65 3.91
C ILE A 16 -2.97 4.73 4.89
N LEU A 17 -2.96 5.06 6.18
CA LEU A 17 -2.33 4.23 7.20
C LEU A 17 -3.01 2.85 7.34
N GLU A 18 -4.34 2.80 7.30
CA GLU A 18 -5.10 1.55 7.32
C GLU A 18 -4.77 0.69 6.09
N LEU A 19 -4.78 1.30 4.89
CA LEU A 19 -4.46 0.60 3.66
C LEU A 19 -3.02 0.06 3.68
N ALA A 20 -2.06 0.87 4.13
CA ALA A 20 -0.68 0.45 4.31
C ALA A 20 -0.54 -0.71 5.30
N ARG A 21 -1.28 -0.67 6.42
CA ARG A 21 -1.27 -1.74 7.42
C ARG A 21 -1.78 -3.05 6.82
N VAL A 22 -2.87 -2.99 6.04
CA VAL A 22 -3.44 -4.16 5.37
C VAL A 22 -2.49 -4.71 4.33
N ALA A 23 -1.89 -3.84 3.51
CA ALA A 23 -0.90 -4.24 2.51
C ALA A 23 0.33 -4.91 3.17
N GLN A 24 0.89 -4.30 4.23
CA GLN A 24 1.99 -4.88 4.99
C GLN A 24 1.65 -6.26 5.58
N LEU A 25 0.43 -6.44 6.11
CA LEU A 25 -0.01 -7.74 6.61
C LEU A 25 -0.13 -8.78 5.49
N ALA A 26 -0.52 -8.35 4.29
CA ALA A 26 -0.54 -9.22 3.12
C ALA A 26 0.88 -9.65 2.70
N GLU A 27 1.86 -8.74 2.73
CA GLU A 27 3.27 -9.09 2.48
C GLU A 27 3.79 -10.07 3.54
N LEU A 28 3.49 -9.83 4.82
CA LEU A 28 3.92 -10.71 5.91
C LEU A 28 3.29 -12.12 5.84
N ALA A 29 2.14 -12.25 5.18
CA ALA A 29 1.49 -13.55 4.97
C ALA A 29 2.19 -14.40 3.89
N VAL A 30 3.02 -13.79 3.04
CA VAL A 30 3.87 -14.49 2.07
C VAL A 30 5.03 -15.19 2.80
N PRO A 31 5.41 -16.42 2.41
CA PRO A 31 6.61 -17.08 2.91
C PRO A 31 7.84 -16.19 2.86
N GLU A 32 8.71 -16.28 3.86
CA GLU A 32 9.85 -15.36 4.02
C GLU A 32 10.80 -15.36 2.82
N GLU A 33 10.90 -16.49 2.09
CA GLU A 33 11.73 -16.62 0.88
C GLU A 33 11.22 -15.81 -0.33
N ASP A 34 9.91 -15.57 -0.40
CA ASP A 34 9.25 -14.86 -1.50
C ASP A 34 8.66 -13.50 -1.08
N ARG A 35 8.84 -13.12 0.19
CA ARG A 35 8.22 -11.94 0.78
C ARG A 35 8.79 -10.64 0.17
N PRO A 36 7.96 -9.78 -0.43
CA PRO A 36 8.38 -8.44 -0.80
C PRO A 36 8.49 -7.53 0.44
N ASP A 37 9.40 -6.55 0.38
CA ASP A 37 9.54 -5.48 1.38
C ASP A 37 9.10 -4.15 0.75
N ASN A 38 7.91 -4.13 0.15
CA ASN A 38 7.42 -2.94 -0.54
C ASN A 38 6.70 -1.98 0.42
N ILE A 39 6.22 -2.44 1.58
CA ILE A 39 5.47 -1.64 2.54
C ILE A 39 6.18 -1.59 3.91
N THR A 40 6.82 -0.47 4.20
CA THR A 40 7.44 -0.20 5.50
C THR A 40 6.68 0.91 6.24
N ILE A 41 6.24 0.61 7.46
CA ILE A 41 5.60 1.55 8.39
C ILE A 41 6.53 1.79 9.58
N GLN A 42 6.96 3.02 9.78
CA GLN A 42 7.89 3.43 10.84
C GLN A 42 7.21 4.48 11.74
N PRO A 43 6.58 4.07 12.84
CA PRO A 43 6.06 5.02 13.83
C PRO A 43 7.20 5.61 14.66
N ASP A 44 7.23 6.93 14.77
CA ASP A 44 8.07 7.68 15.69
C ASP A 44 7.20 8.24 16.82
N PHE A 45 7.35 7.68 18.02
CA PHE A 45 6.57 8.07 19.19
C PHE A 45 7.12 9.32 19.88
N GLU A 46 8.39 9.66 19.67
CA GLU A 46 9.01 10.85 20.26
C GLU A 46 8.58 12.10 19.49
N GLU A 47 8.59 12.01 18.16
CA GLU A 47 8.15 13.09 17.26
C GLU A 47 6.65 13.06 16.95
N GLN A 48 5.93 12.01 17.39
CA GLN A 48 4.51 11.77 17.11
C GLN A 48 4.21 11.74 15.60
N THR A 49 5.12 11.17 14.81
CA THR A 49 4.97 11.04 13.37
C THR A 49 4.89 9.56 12.95
N VAL A 50 4.32 9.31 11.78
CA VAL A 50 4.36 7.99 11.16
C VAL A 50 4.91 8.15 9.76
N SER A 51 6.04 7.52 9.50
CA SER A 51 6.65 7.47 8.16
C SER A 51 6.18 6.22 7.44
N LEU A 52 5.69 6.40 6.22
CA LEU A 52 5.25 5.33 5.34
C LEU A 52 6.12 5.32 4.09
N ARG A 53 6.72 4.15 3.79
CA ARG A 53 7.41 3.89 2.54
C ARG A 53 6.67 2.79 1.79
N VAL A 54 6.25 3.10 0.57
CA VAL A 54 5.44 2.21 -0.28
C VAL A 54 6.08 2.15 -1.67
N THR A 55 6.40 0.95 -2.14
CA THR A 55 6.98 0.71 -3.47
C THR A 55 6.03 -0.17 -4.29
N LEU A 56 5.10 0.43 -5.01
CA LEU A 56 4.12 -0.32 -5.80
C LEU A 56 4.49 -0.32 -7.28
N PRO A 57 4.43 -1.48 -7.97
CA PRO A 57 4.48 -1.50 -9.41
C PRO A 57 3.14 -0.97 -9.95
N ILE A 58 3.19 0.24 -10.49
CA ILE A 58 2.04 0.87 -11.15
C ILE A 58 2.38 1.11 -12.62
N MET A 59 1.43 0.81 -13.48
CA MET A 59 1.48 1.13 -14.90
C MET A 59 0.55 2.31 -15.15
N ILE A 60 1.11 3.36 -15.73
CA ILE A 60 0.35 4.55 -16.11
C ILE A 60 0.27 4.57 -17.63
N SER A 61 -0.94 4.46 -18.16
CA SER A 61 -1.21 4.57 -19.59
C SER A 61 -2.22 5.68 -19.86
N GLY A 62 -2.23 6.22 -21.08
CA GLY A 62 -3.19 7.25 -21.43
C GLY A 62 -3.23 7.57 -22.91
N ALA A 63 -4.43 7.90 -23.39
CA ALA A 63 -4.67 8.34 -24.75
C ALA A 63 -5.77 9.40 -24.74
N GLY A 64 -5.60 10.49 -25.50
CA GLY A 64 -6.65 11.51 -25.68
C GLY A 64 -7.01 12.34 -24.44
N GLY A 65 -6.18 12.35 -23.40
CA GLY A 65 -6.42 13.08 -22.15
C GLY A 65 -7.02 12.24 -21.02
N GLU A 66 -7.33 10.97 -21.29
CA GLU A 66 -7.69 10.00 -20.27
C GLU A 66 -6.43 9.29 -19.76
N LEU A 67 -6.32 9.21 -18.43
CA LEU A 67 -5.16 8.67 -17.72
C LEU A 67 -5.64 7.44 -16.94
N THR A 68 -5.15 6.27 -17.32
CA THR A 68 -5.45 5.00 -16.68
C THR A 68 -4.26 4.62 -15.81
N ILE A 69 -4.52 4.43 -14.52
CA ILE A 69 -3.53 3.92 -13.56
C ILE A 69 -3.97 2.50 -13.20
N GLU A 70 -3.14 1.54 -13.56
CA GLU A 70 -3.34 0.12 -13.24
C GLU A 70 -2.21 -0.32 -12.30
N ALA A 71 -2.56 -1.00 -11.21
CA ALA A 71 -1.58 -1.58 -10.30
C ALA A 71 -1.34 -3.03 -10.70
N ASP A 72 -0.07 -3.42 -10.85
CA ASP A 72 0.27 -4.81 -11.12
C ASP A 72 0.16 -5.65 -9.83
N GLU A 73 -0.33 -6.88 -9.96
CA GLU A 73 -0.34 -7.85 -8.86
C GLU A 73 1.11 -8.29 -8.58
N TYR A 74 1.65 -7.90 -7.42
CA TYR A 74 3.03 -8.18 -7.02
C TYR A 74 3.14 -9.19 -5.87
N LEU A 75 2.00 -9.59 -5.32
CA LEU A 75 1.91 -10.66 -4.33
C LEU A 75 1.49 -11.96 -5.05
N PRO A 76 2.17 -13.09 -4.80
CA PRO A 76 1.85 -14.38 -5.42
C PRO A 76 0.56 -15.02 -4.90
#